data_AF-A0A3G7UBZ4-F1
#
_entry.id   AF-A0A3G7UBZ4-F1
#
_cell.length_a   1.000
_cell.length_b   1.000
_cell.length_c   1.000
_cell.angle_alpha   90.00
_cell.angle_beta   90.00
_cell.angle_gamma   90.00
#
_symmetry.space_group_name_H-M   'P 1'
#
loop_
_entity.id
_entity.type
_entity.pdbx_description
1 polymer ?
#
loop_
_entity_poly.entity_id
_entity_poly.type
_entity_poly.pdbx_seq_one_letter_code
_entity_poly.pdbx_strand_id
1 'polypeptide(L)'
;MLGRISKGLNCFNPVNDNSFDRFILTKKIRDEIFPYTSKVTICDRPSTNHNGLTQYNYDENRESIRQRRVSIARQFDLTLSDAPFDRRFVIALAKEVEEIHQMPGQCAEMASIAAVKLKDIAAQTGLFVYTLQLPDCNHTITLLSETSYKRSEWVDWAKEFNLNSIIVDLWQGALSQSNPNALISPANQNTYTRTQPRALVQCKVWDEFSSRHLV
;
A
#
# COMPACT_ATOMS: atom_id res chain seq x y z
N MET A 1 42.67 -29.88 21.92
CA MET A 1 41.24 -30.25 21.79
C MET A 1 40.43 -29.06 22.29
N LEU A 2 39.89 -28.27 21.37
CA LEU A 2 38.49 -28.31 20.91
C LEU A 2 37.50 -27.91 22.01
N GLY A 3 36.83 -26.77 21.80
CA GLY A 3 35.74 -26.32 22.66
C GLY A 3 35.29 -24.88 22.46
N ARG A 4 35.21 -24.38 21.21
CA ARG A 4 34.40 -23.19 20.89
C ARG A 4 32.94 -23.52 21.17
N ILE A 5 32.27 -22.74 22.02
CA ILE A 5 30.80 -22.63 22.00
C ILE A 5 30.46 -21.17 21.75
N SER A 6 29.94 -20.98 20.55
CA SER A 6 29.27 -19.82 19.95
C SER A 6 28.74 -18.78 20.94
N LYS A 7 29.36 -17.60 20.95
CA LYS A 7 28.62 -16.36 21.18
C LYS A 7 27.65 -16.21 20.02
N GLY A 8 26.36 -16.40 20.30
CA GLY A 8 25.29 -16.14 19.35
C GLY A 8 25.43 -14.72 18.79
N LEU A 9 25.35 -14.62 17.48
CA LEU A 9 25.18 -13.38 16.74
C LEU A 9 23.83 -12.76 17.16
N ASN A 10 23.84 -11.96 18.22
CA ASN A 10 22.83 -10.94 18.42
C ASN A 10 23.12 -9.83 17.40
N CYS A 11 22.57 -9.96 16.19
CA CYS A 11 22.66 -8.96 15.12
C CYS A 11 21.60 -7.85 15.23
N PHE A 12 21.01 -7.65 16.40
CA PHE A 12 20.10 -6.55 16.67
C PHE A 12 20.61 -5.74 17.87
N ASN A 13 21.68 -4.98 17.63
CA ASN A 13 21.90 -3.76 18.40
C ASN A 13 21.09 -2.64 17.75
N PRO A 14 20.31 -1.86 18.51
CA PRO A 14 19.62 -0.70 17.96
C PRO A 14 20.69 0.36 17.73
N VAL A 15 21.14 0.48 16.48
CA VAL A 15 21.89 1.66 16.05
C VAL A 15 20.85 2.74 15.84
N ASN A 16 20.91 3.79 16.65
CA ASN A 16 20.27 5.08 16.39
C ASN A 16 20.89 5.71 15.13
N ASP A 17 20.56 5.13 13.97
CA ASP A 17 20.69 5.72 12.65
C ASP A 17 19.45 5.21 11.88
N ASN A 18 18.45 6.08 11.71
CA ASN A 18 17.13 5.75 11.12
C ASN A 18 17.18 5.30 9.65
N SER A 19 18.34 4.97 9.08
CA SER A 19 18.41 4.32 7.77
C SER A 19 18.46 2.81 7.95
N PHE A 20 17.30 2.15 8.12
CA PHE A 20 17.21 0.76 7.73
C PHE A 20 17.77 0.64 6.30
N ASP A 21 18.64 -0.34 6.05
CA ASP A 21 19.13 -0.58 4.70
C ASP A 21 17.92 -0.75 3.77
N ARG A 22 17.71 0.27 2.93
CA ARG A 22 16.53 0.38 2.07
C ARG A 22 16.43 -0.79 1.11
N PHE A 23 17.56 -1.41 0.76
CA PHE A 23 17.59 -2.63 -0.04
C PHE A 23 16.98 -3.81 0.73
N ILE A 24 17.38 -4.03 1.98
CA ILE A 24 16.85 -5.10 2.85
C ILE A 24 15.37 -4.88 3.12
N LEU A 25 14.97 -3.65 3.44
CA LEU A 25 13.58 -3.29 3.67
C LEU A 25 12.71 -3.56 2.43
N THR A 26 13.15 -3.09 1.25
CA THR A 26 12.44 -3.30 -0.01
C THR A 26 12.28 -4.78 -0.33
N LYS A 27 13.32 -5.59 -0.06
CA LYS A 27 13.24 -7.05 -0.22
C LYS A 27 12.19 -7.66 0.71
N LYS A 28 12.17 -7.28 2.00
CA LYS A 28 11.18 -7.77 2.96
C LYS A 28 9.74 -7.41 2.58
N ILE A 29 9.51 -6.17 2.16
CA ILE A 29 8.21 -5.70 1.65
C ILE A 29 7.80 -6.55 0.43
N ARG A 30 8.76 -6.84 -0.47
CA ARG A 30 8.50 -7.69 -1.64
C ARG A 30 8.11 -9.10 -1.26
N ASP A 31 8.85 -9.74 -0.36
CA ASP A 31 8.58 -11.10 0.07
C ASP A 31 7.19 -11.20 0.76
N GLU A 32 6.76 -10.16 1.47
CA GLU A 32 5.43 -10.07 2.09
C GLU A 32 4.30 -9.90 1.06
N ILE A 33 4.48 -9.03 0.06
CA ILE A 33 3.39 -8.64 -0.86
C ILE A 33 3.32 -9.51 -2.13
N PHE A 34 4.46 -10.01 -2.60
CA PHE A 34 4.54 -10.79 -3.84
C PHE A 34 3.57 -11.98 -3.91
N PRO A 35 3.32 -12.76 -2.83
CA PRO A 35 2.36 -13.87 -2.84
C PRO A 35 0.91 -13.48 -3.20
N TYR A 36 0.55 -12.20 -3.10
CA TYR A 36 -0.79 -11.72 -3.45
C TYR A 36 -0.91 -11.40 -4.94
N THR A 37 0.18 -11.10 -5.65
CA THR A 37 0.15 -10.69 -7.08
C THR A 37 -0.49 -11.72 -8.01
N SER A 38 -0.26 -13.01 -7.76
CA SER A 38 -0.82 -14.12 -8.53
C SER A 38 -2.27 -14.44 -8.17
N LYS A 39 -2.77 -13.90 -7.06
CA LYS A 39 -4.13 -14.11 -6.57
C LYS A 39 -5.09 -13.02 -7.04
N VAL A 40 -4.61 -11.92 -7.61
CA VAL A 40 -5.44 -10.76 -7.94
C VAL A 40 -5.99 -10.86 -9.35
N THR A 41 -7.32 -10.79 -9.47
CA THR A 41 -8.01 -10.51 -10.72
C THR A 41 -8.29 -9.01 -10.83
N ILE A 42 -7.68 -8.36 -11.82
CA ILE A 42 -7.81 -6.92 -12.06
C ILE A 42 -9.10 -6.63 -12.83
N CYS A 43 -10.01 -5.91 -12.18
CA CYS A 43 -11.38 -5.69 -12.66
C CYS A 43 -11.59 -4.35 -13.40
N ASP A 44 -10.58 -3.48 -13.42
CA ASP A 44 -10.59 -2.20 -14.12
C ASP A 44 -9.33 -2.03 -14.95
N ARG A 45 -9.40 -2.33 -16.25
CA ARG A 45 -8.23 -2.17 -17.12
C ARG A 45 -8.27 -0.82 -17.85
N PRO A 46 -7.29 0.08 -17.64
CA PRO A 46 -7.21 1.30 -18.42
C PRO A 46 -6.87 0.95 -19.88
N SER A 47 -7.56 1.59 -20.82
CA SER A 47 -7.29 1.55 -22.25
C SER A 47 -7.32 2.96 -22.81
N THR A 48 -6.34 3.33 -23.64
CA THR A 48 -6.32 4.62 -24.32
C THR A 48 -7.10 4.50 -25.62
N ASN A 49 -8.12 5.33 -25.82
CA ASN A 49 -8.88 5.36 -27.07
C ASN A 49 -8.12 6.11 -28.18
N HIS A 50 -8.66 6.11 -29.40
CA HIS A 50 -8.08 6.77 -30.58
C HIS A 50 -7.87 8.28 -30.42
N ASN A 51 -8.53 8.92 -29.44
CA ASN A 51 -8.40 10.34 -29.13
C ASN A 51 -7.40 10.61 -27.99
N GLY A 52 -6.67 9.61 -27.52
CA GLY A 52 -5.72 9.74 -26.42
C GLY A 52 -6.36 9.80 -25.03
N LEU A 53 -7.66 9.54 -24.90
CA LEU A 53 -8.36 9.54 -23.61
C LEU A 53 -8.29 8.16 -22.96
N THR A 54 -7.93 8.11 -21.68
CA THR A 54 -8.00 6.89 -20.86
C THR A 54 -9.46 6.54 -20.57
N GLN A 55 -9.87 5.35 -20.99
CA GLN A 55 -11.15 4.72 -20.67
C GLN A 55 -10.90 3.49 -19.80
N TYR A 56 -11.82 3.16 -18.90
CA TYR A 56 -11.72 1.96 -18.07
C TYR A 56 -12.69 0.91 -18.60
N ASN A 57 -12.14 -0.25 -18.97
CA ASN A 57 -12.94 -1.42 -19.28
C ASN A 57 -13.20 -2.15 -17.96
N TYR A 58 -14.48 -2.21 -17.61
CA TYR A 58 -14.95 -2.90 -16.42
C TYR A 58 -15.36 -4.32 -16.79
N ASP A 59 -14.94 -5.28 -15.98
CA ASP A 59 -15.41 -6.66 -16.11
C ASP A 59 -16.77 -6.88 -15.41
N GLU A 60 -17.25 -8.12 -15.44
CA GLU A 60 -18.49 -8.54 -14.78
C GLU A 60 -18.48 -8.39 -13.25
N ASN A 61 -17.30 -8.22 -12.63
CA ASN A 61 -17.14 -8.06 -11.18
C ASN A 61 -17.37 -6.62 -10.71
N ARG A 62 -17.54 -5.64 -11.61
CA ARG A 62 -17.69 -4.23 -11.22
C ARG A 62 -18.80 -4.01 -10.18
N GLU A 63 -19.96 -4.61 -10.40
CA GLU A 63 -21.11 -4.40 -9.52
C GLU A 63 -20.90 -5.11 -8.17
N SER A 64 -20.31 -6.31 -8.16
CA SER A 64 -20.00 -7.00 -6.90
C SER A 64 -18.97 -6.23 -6.07
N ILE A 65 -17.95 -5.64 -6.71
CA ILE A 65 -16.98 -4.75 -6.06
C ILE A 65 -17.69 -3.52 -5.44
N ARG A 66 -18.59 -2.89 -6.20
CA ARG A 66 -19.36 -1.73 -5.71
C ARG A 66 -20.22 -2.11 -4.51
N GLN A 67 -20.95 -3.23 -4.59
CA GLN A 67 -21.81 -3.70 -3.51
C GLN A 67 -21.02 -4.06 -2.26
N ARG A 68 -19.83 -4.67 -2.40
CA ARG A 68 -18.90 -4.91 -1.30
C ARG A 68 -18.51 -3.61 -0.60
N ARG A 69 -18.05 -2.60 -1.35
CA ARG A 69 -17.71 -1.29 -0.76
C ARG A 69 -18.90 -0.66 -0.03
N VAL A 70 -20.10 -0.72 -0.61
CA VAL A 70 -21.33 -0.23 0.03
C VAL A 70 -21.64 -0.98 1.31
N SER A 71 -21.55 -2.32 1.28
CA SER A 71 -21.80 -3.19 2.42
C SER A 71 -20.86 -2.84 3.59
N ILE A 72 -19.55 -2.77 3.33
CA ILE A 72 -18.54 -2.44 4.34
C ILE A 72 -18.71 -1.02 4.87
N ALA A 73 -18.95 -0.04 4.00
CA ALA A 73 -19.16 1.35 4.43
C ALA A 73 -20.36 1.48 5.38
N ARG A 74 -21.46 0.75 5.10
CA ARG A 74 -22.64 0.70 5.96
C ARG A 74 -22.39 0.10 7.34
N GLN A 75 -21.42 -0.81 7.49
CA GLN A 75 -21.06 -1.36 8.80
C GLN A 75 -20.50 -0.30 9.76
N PHE A 76 -20.03 0.84 9.22
CA PHE A 76 -19.41 1.92 9.98
C PHE A 76 -20.17 3.25 9.87
N ASP A 77 -21.39 3.23 9.35
CA ASP A 77 -22.22 4.42 9.09
C ASP A 77 -21.54 5.45 8.18
N LEU A 78 -20.77 4.98 7.18
CA LEU A 78 -20.03 5.83 6.25
C LEU A 78 -20.70 5.89 4.88
N THR A 79 -20.56 7.04 4.23
CA THR A 79 -20.82 7.16 2.78
C THR A 79 -19.64 6.59 2.00
N LEU A 80 -19.84 6.27 0.71
CA LEU A 80 -18.72 5.84 -0.15
C LEU A 80 -17.64 6.93 -0.34
N SER A 81 -17.99 8.21 -0.17
CA SER A 81 -17.01 9.30 -0.23
C SER A 81 -16.17 9.41 1.04
N ASP A 82 -16.75 9.07 2.21
CA ASP A 82 -16.06 9.14 3.49
C ASP A 82 -15.26 7.86 3.80
N ALA A 83 -15.74 6.72 3.31
CA ALA A 83 -15.19 5.39 3.59
C ALA A 83 -13.67 5.27 3.38
N PRO A 84 -13.10 5.73 2.24
CA PRO A 84 -11.67 5.59 1.98
C PRO A 84 -10.77 6.25 3.04
N PHE A 85 -11.31 7.20 3.79
CA PHE A 85 -10.58 7.92 4.81
C PHE A 85 -10.78 7.38 6.25
N ASP A 86 -11.56 6.32 6.43
CA ASP A 86 -11.74 5.63 7.70
C ASP A 86 -10.90 4.36 7.75
N ARG A 87 -10.06 4.26 8.77
CA ARG A 87 -9.16 3.12 8.97
C ARG A 87 -9.89 1.79 9.10
N ARG A 88 -11.06 1.77 9.76
CA ARG A 88 -11.87 0.56 9.96
C ARG A 88 -12.38 0.04 8.62
N PHE A 89 -12.82 0.94 7.74
CA PHE A 89 -13.23 0.60 6.38
C PHE A 89 -12.07 -0.01 5.58
N VAL A 90 -10.89 0.63 5.58
CA VAL A 90 -9.72 0.13 4.83
C VAL A 90 -9.31 -1.27 5.30
N ILE A 91 -9.30 -1.51 6.62
CA ILE A 91 -8.99 -2.83 7.19
C ILE A 91 -10.04 -3.88 6.81
N ALA A 92 -11.32 -3.54 6.94
CA ALA A 92 -12.41 -4.46 6.61
C ALA A 92 -12.44 -4.77 5.11
N LEU A 93 -12.19 -3.78 4.24
CA LEU A 93 -12.09 -3.96 2.80
C LEU A 93 -10.96 -4.91 2.42
N ALA A 94 -9.77 -4.74 3.00
CA ALA A 94 -8.65 -5.64 2.78
C ALA A 94 -9.02 -7.09 3.14
N LYS A 95 -9.59 -7.29 4.33
CA LYS A 95 -9.99 -8.61 4.82
C LYS A 95 -11.02 -9.27 3.91
N GLU A 96 -12.09 -8.56 3.54
CA GLU A 96 -13.17 -9.11 2.73
C GLU A 96 -12.69 -9.45 1.31
N VAL A 97 -11.77 -8.68 0.73
CA VAL A 97 -11.18 -8.99 -0.58
C VAL A 97 -10.30 -10.25 -0.50
N GLU A 98 -9.49 -10.40 0.56
CA GLU A 98 -8.60 -11.55 0.75
C GLU A 98 -9.35 -12.88 0.93
N GLU A 99 -10.56 -12.86 1.48
CA GLU A 99 -11.41 -14.04 1.67
C GLU A 99 -12.02 -14.55 0.35
N ILE A 100 -12.04 -13.72 -0.70
CA ILE A 100 -12.64 -14.05 -2.00
C ILE A 100 -11.60 -14.71 -2.91
N HIS A 101 -11.98 -15.84 -3.52
CA HIS A 101 -11.15 -16.51 -4.51
C HIS A 101 -10.81 -15.56 -5.68
N GLN A 102 -9.53 -15.53 -6.05
CA GLN A 102 -8.97 -14.62 -7.06
C GLN A 102 -9.07 -13.12 -6.74
N MET A 103 -9.41 -12.74 -5.50
CA MET A 103 -9.30 -11.37 -4.99
C MET A 103 -9.71 -10.28 -6.01
N PRO A 104 -10.92 -10.35 -6.61
CA PRO A 104 -11.33 -9.39 -7.62
C PRO A 104 -11.38 -8.00 -7.00
N GLY A 105 -10.66 -7.05 -7.59
CA GLY A 105 -10.56 -5.71 -7.05
C GLY A 105 -9.93 -4.69 -8.00
N GLN A 106 -10.05 -3.44 -7.58
CA GLN A 106 -9.46 -2.28 -8.24
C GLN A 106 -8.29 -1.77 -7.41
N CYS A 107 -7.66 -0.68 -7.86
CA CYS A 107 -6.51 -0.08 -7.18
C CYS A 107 -6.75 0.20 -5.68
N ALA A 108 -7.96 0.62 -5.30
CA ALA A 108 -8.31 0.90 -3.90
C ALA A 108 -8.31 -0.36 -3.01
N GLU A 109 -8.85 -1.48 -3.48
CA GLU A 109 -8.79 -2.76 -2.76
C GLU A 109 -7.34 -3.23 -2.61
N MET A 110 -6.57 -3.14 -3.69
CA MET A 110 -5.18 -3.61 -3.71
C MET A 110 -4.29 -2.77 -2.80
N ALA A 111 -4.50 -1.45 -2.77
CA ALA A 111 -3.83 -0.56 -1.82
C ALA A 111 -4.24 -0.86 -0.37
N SER A 112 -5.51 -1.18 -0.12
CA SER A 112 -5.97 -1.55 1.23
C SER A 112 -5.29 -2.83 1.73
N ILE A 113 -5.21 -3.86 0.87
CA ILE A 113 -4.51 -5.12 1.18
C ILE A 113 -3.03 -4.85 1.46
N ALA A 114 -2.36 -4.15 0.56
CA ALA A 114 -0.94 -3.83 0.72
C ALA A 114 -0.69 -3.06 2.02
N ALA A 115 -1.49 -2.02 2.31
CA ALA A 115 -1.34 -1.25 3.53
C ALA A 115 -1.52 -2.08 4.80
N VAL A 116 -2.50 -2.99 4.84
CA VAL A 116 -2.74 -3.86 6.01
C VAL A 116 -1.63 -4.88 6.21
N LYS A 117 -1.10 -5.47 5.12
CA LYS A 117 0.00 -6.44 5.21
C LYS A 117 1.32 -5.84 5.66
N LEU A 118 1.52 -4.55 5.40
CA LEU A 118 2.76 -3.86 5.77
C LEU A 118 2.78 -3.36 7.21
N LYS A 119 1.71 -3.57 8.00
CA LYS A 119 1.64 -3.11 9.40
C LYS A 119 2.82 -3.60 10.26
N ASP A 120 3.21 -4.87 10.14
CA ASP A 120 4.22 -5.47 11.02
C ASP A 120 5.63 -5.04 10.60
N ILE A 121 5.84 -4.84 9.29
CA ILE A 121 7.06 -4.24 8.76
C ILE A 121 7.16 -2.80 9.24
N ALA A 122 6.08 -2.02 9.13
CA ALA A 122 6.03 -0.63 9.54
C ALA A 122 6.30 -0.45 11.04
N ALA A 123 5.67 -1.27 11.89
CA ALA A 123 5.89 -1.28 13.34
C ALA A 123 7.34 -1.61 13.75
N GLN A 124 8.07 -2.37 12.93
CA GLN A 124 9.47 -2.71 13.20
C GLN A 124 10.45 -1.64 12.70
N THR A 125 10.00 -0.70 11.84
CA THR A 125 10.91 0.09 11.00
C THR A 125 10.82 1.60 11.15
N GLY A 126 9.95 2.16 11.99
CA GLY A 126 9.81 3.62 12.03
C GLY A 126 8.65 4.17 11.21
N LEU A 127 8.07 3.36 10.33
CA LEU A 127 7.38 3.89 9.15
C LEU A 127 5.87 4.00 9.36
N PHE A 128 5.31 5.06 8.78
CA PHE A 128 3.87 5.20 8.61
C PHE A 128 3.42 4.50 7.34
N VAL A 129 2.23 3.91 7.36
CA VAL A 129 1.60 3.30 6.18
C VAL A 129 0.36 4.06 5.79
N TYR A 130 0.31 4.54 4.56
CA TYR A 130 -0.81 5.31 4.03
C TYR A 130 -1.41 4.67 2.80
N THR A 131 -2.72 4.85 2.61
CA THR A 131 -3.34 4.80 1.28
C THR A 131 -3.45 6.22 0.73
N LEU A 132 -3.06 6.41 -0.53
CA LEU A 132 -3.06 7.70 -1.21
C LEU A 132 -3.98 7.66 -2.43
N GLN A 133 -4.77 8.70 -2.62
CA GLN A 133 -5.47 8.94 -3.89
C GLN A 133 -4.60 9.80 -4.79
N LEU A 134 -4.36 9.31 -6.01
CA LEU A 134 -3.81 10.07 -7.12
C LEU A 134 -4.97 10.49 -8.06
N PRO A 135 -5.55 11.70 -7.90
CA PRO A 135 -6.70 12.12 -8.70
C PRO A 135 -6.38 12.23 -10.19
N ASP A 136 -5.15 12.59 -10.56
CA ASP A 136 -4.76 12.86 -11.95
C ASP A 136 -4.80 11.59 -12.83
N CYS A 137 -4.69 10.41 -12.23
CA CYS A 137 -4.78 9.11 -12.90
C CYS A 137 -5.86 8.19 -12.32
N ASN A 138 -6.73 8.72 -11.44
CA ASN A 138 -7.76 7.96 -10.72
C ASN A 138 -7.21 6.65 -10.12
N HIS A 139 -6.06 6.73 -9.45
CA HIS A 139 -5.36 5.56 -8.92
C HIS A 139 -5.18 5.65 -7.41
N THR A 140 -5.15 4.51 -6.73
CA THR A 140 -4.87 4.43 -5.29
C THR A 140 -3.62 3.59 -5.07
N ILE A 141 -2.68 4.09 -4.28
CA ILE A 141 -1.41 3.42 -3.97
C ILE A 141 -1.16 3.37 -2.47
N THR A 142 -0.25 2.48 -2.04
CA THR A 142 0.25 2.45 -0.66
C THR A 142 1.60 3.16 -0.57
N LEU A 143 1.76 4.04 0.42
CA LEU A 143 3.00 4.75 0.72
C LEU A 143 3.52 4.30 2.10
N LEU A 144 4.80 3.91 2.15
CA LEU A 144 5.56 3.82 3.40
C LEU A 144 6.48 5.04 3.50
N SER A 145 6.31 5.82 4.55
CA SER A 145 6.97 7.10 4.73
C SER A 145 7.40 7.33 6.18
N GLU A 146 8.51 8.03 6.35
CA GLU A 146 8.91 8.60 7.64
C GLU A 146 8.13 9.89 7.95
N THR A 147 7.53 10.53 6.94
CA THR A 147 6.72 11.73 7.11
C THR A 147 5.39 11.39 7.77
N SER A 148 5.07 12.10 8.85
CA SER A 148 3.73 12.07 9.43
C SER A 148 2.80 13.04 8.70
N TYR A 149 1.85 12.50 7.93
CA TYR A 149 0.75 13.24 7.32
C TYR A 149 -0.54 13.08 8.13
N LYS A 150 -1.43 14.07 8.03
CA LYS A 150 -2.82 14.00 8.47
C LYS A 150 -3.72 13.47 7.35
N ARG A 151 -4.91 13.03 7.74
CA ARG A 151 -6.00 12.71 6.80
C ARG A 151 -6.30 13.93 5.92
N SER A 152 -6.51 13.69 4.63
CA SER A 152 -6.80 14.71 3.61
C SER A 152 -5.68 15.74 3.41
N GLU A 153 -4.47 15.46 3.87
CA GLU A 153 -3.29 16.27 3.58
C GLU A 153 -2.74 15.95 2.19
N TRP A 154 -2.22 16.96 1.50
CA TRP A 154 -1.49 16.77 0.25
C TRP A 154 -0.08 16.24 0.54
N VAL A 155 0.38 15.26 -0.23
CA VAL A 155 1.73 14.71 -0.10
C VAL A 155 2.77 15.70 -0.63
N ASP A 156 3.83 15.93 0.13
CA ASP A 156 5.00 16.68 -0.31
C ASP A 156 5.99 15.72 -1.00
N TRP A 157 5.87 15.59 -2.32
CA TRP A 157 6.72 14.68 -3.08
C TRP A 157 8.20 15.03 -3.01
N ALA A 158 8.56 16.31 -2.91
CA ALA A 158 9.97 16.69 -2.79
C ALA A 158 10.57 16.11 -1.50
N LYS A 159 9.81 16.18 -0.41
CA LYS A 159 10.17 15.54 0.85
C LYS A 159 10.22 14.02 0.74
N GLU A 160 9.19 13.39 0.18
CA GLU A 160 9.15 11.92 0.02
C GLU A 160 10.29 11.38 -0.84
N PHE A 161 10.71 12.12 -1.86
CA PHE A 161 11.83 11.73 -2.73
C PHE A 161 13.16 11.82 -1.99
N ASN A 162 13.36 12.86 -1.18
CA ASN A 162 14.57 13.01 -0.36
C ASN A 162 14.67 11.93 0.72
N LEU A 163 13.53 11.49 1.27
CA LEU A 163 13.46 10.43 2.28
C LEU A 163 13.47 9.02 1.68
N ASN A 164 13.53 8.89 0.35
CA ASN A 164 13.45 7.61 -0.36
C ASN A 164 12.24 6.77 0.07
N SER A 165 11.09 7.41 0.23
CA SER A 165 9.85 6.74 0.60
C SER A 165 9.47 5.68 -0.42
N ILE A 166 8.78 4.63 0.04
CA ILE A 166 8.55 3.42 -0.74
C ILE A 166 7.08 3.39 -1.15
N ILE A 167 6.84 3.22 -2.44
CA ILE A 167 5.51 2.96 -2.99
C ILE A 167 5.32 1.45 -3.12
N VAL A 168 4.16 0.97 -2.68
CA VAL A 168 3.68 -0.38 -2.95
C VAL A 168 2.39 -0.29 -3.74
N ASP A 169 2.40 -0.85 -4.95
CA ASP A 169 1.30 -0.85 -5.89
C ASP A 169 0.98 -2.29 -6.30
N LEU A 170 0.18 -2.96 -5.47
CA LEU A 170 -0.22 -4.35 -5.70
C LEU A 170 -1.04 -4.52 -6.99
N TRP A 171 -1.82 -3.50 -7.37
CA TRP A 171 -2.59 -3.51 -8.60
C TRP A 171 -1.66 -3.50 -9.83
N GLN A 172 -0.68 -2.60 -9.85
CA GLN A 172 0.27 -2.51 -10.95
C GLN A 172 1.23 -3.70 -10.98
N GLY A 173 1.60 -4.24 -9.81
CA GLY A 173 2.37 -5.47 -9.69
C GLY A 173 1.63 -6.70 -10.25
N ALA A 174 0.32 -6.81 -10.02
CA ALA A 174 -0.50 -7.88 -10.59
C ALA A 174 -0.69 -7.74 -12.12
N LEU A 175 -0.77 -6.50 -12.64
CA LEU A 175 -0.80 -6.26 -14.10
C LEU A 175 0.54 -6.52 -14.79
N SER A 176 1.65 -6.32 -14.09
CA SER A 176 3.00 -6.38 -14.64
C SER A 176 3.88 -7.38 -13.87
N GLN A 177 3.43 -8.64 -13.76
CA GLN A 177 4.12 -9.67 -12.97
C GLN A 177 5.58 -9.91 -13.41
N SER A 178 5.92 -9.62 -14.67
CA SER A 178 7.29 -9.70 -15.20
C SER A 178 8.19 -8.53 -14.78
N ASN A 179 7.66 -7.49 -14.14
CA ASN A 179 8.39 -6.31 -13.69
C ASN A 179 8.26 -6.11 -12.17
N PRO A 180 9.24 -6.59 -11.38
CA PRO A 180 9.20 -6.44 -9.91
C PRO A 180 9.13 -5.00 -9.40
N ASN A 181 9.62 -4.03 -10.18
CA ASN A 181 9.60 -2.60 -9.81
C ASN A 181 8.20 -1.97 -9.97
N ALA A 182 7.31 -2.65 -10.70
CA ALA A 182 5.91 -2.29 -10.82
C ALA A 182 5.15 -2.51 -9.50
N LEU A 183 5.57 -3.51 -8.71
CA LEU A 183 4.98 -3.82 -7.41
C LEU A 183 5.51 -2.90 -6.31
N ILE A 184 6.83 -2.73 -6.22
CA ILE A 184 7.49 -1.92 -5.20
C ILE A 184 8.56 -1.08 -5.86
N SER A 185 8.55 0.22 -5.59
CA SER A 185 9.55 1.16 -6.09
C SER A 185 9.74 2.34 -5.13
N PRO A 186 10.93 2.97 -5.14
CA PRO A 186 11.09 4.30 -4.57
C PRO A 186 10.10 5.30 -5.19
N ALA A 187 9.57 6.23 -4.40
CA ALA A 187 8.59 7.21 -4.86
C ALA A 187 9.09 8.09 -6.03
N ASN A 188 10.39 8.36 -6.10
CA ASN A 188 11.00 9.11 -7.21
C ASN A 188 11.18 8.29 -8.50
N GLN A 189 10.95 6.98 -8.46
CA GLN A 189 11.08 6.05 -9.60
C GLN A 189 9.75 5.42 -10.01
N ASN A 190 8.75 5.45 -9.14
CA ASN A 190 7.44 4.86 -9.41
C ASN A 190 6.73 5.54 -10.60
N THR A 191 6.07 4.73 -11.41
CA THR A 191 5.39 5.13 -12.65
C THR A 191 4.44 6.32 -12.47
N TYR A 192 3.70 6.34 -11.35
CA TYR A 192 2.67 7.35 -11.10
C TYR A 192 3.19 8.56 -10.35
N THR A 193 4.16 8.38 -9.44
CA THR A 193 4.56 9.44 -8.51
C THR A 193 5.79 10.22 -8.98
N ARG A 194 6.64 9.69 -9.86
CA ARG A 194 7.91 10.31 -10.28
C ARG A 194 7.79 11.73 -10.86
N THR A 195 6.63 12.10 -11.41
CA THR A 195 6.35 13.44 -11.95
C THR A 195 5.75 14.40 -10.91
N GLN A 196 5.72 14.02 -9.64
CA GLN A 196 5.12 14.78 -8.53
C GLN A 196 3.65 15.13 -8.78
N PRO A 197 2.76 14.14 -9.07
CA PRO A 197 1.34 14.40 -9.31
C PRO A 197 0.67 14.96 -8.05
N ARG A 198 -0.57 15.44 -8.16
CA ARG A 198 -1.36 15.67 -6.95
C ARG A 198 -1.62 14.33 -6.26
N ALA A 199 -1.48 14.29 -4.94
CA ALA A 199 -1.70 13.09 -4.14
C ALA A 199 -2.26 13.43 -2.77
N LEU A 200 -3.40 12.85 -2.44
CA LEU A 200 -4.13 13.10 -1.21
C LEU A 200 -4.00 11.88 -0.29
N VAL A 201 -3.66 12.13 0.97
CA VAL A 201 -3.70 11.08 2.00
C VAL A 201 -5.15 10.72 2.30
N GLN A 202 -5.57 9.52 1.90
CA GLN A 202 -6.89 9.00 2.25
C GLN A 202 -6.88 8.51 3.70
N CYS A 203 -6.04 7.52 4.00
CA CYS A 203 -5.98 6.92 5.33
C CYS A 203 -4.54 6.69 5.78
N LYS A 204 -4.25 7.03 7.03
CA LYS A 204 -3.09 6.49 7.76
C LYS A 204 -3.52 5.14 8.36
N VAL A 205 -3.14 4.05 7.70
CA VAL A 205 -3.55 2.67 8.05
C VAL A 205 -2.76 2.15 9.25
N TRP A 206 -1.51 2.60 9.38
CA TRP A 206 -0.66 2.32 10.53
C TRP A 206 0.14 3.55 10.93
N ASP A 207 0.17 3.82 12.24
CA ASP A 207 1.08 4.75 12.87
C ASP A 207 1.99 4.03 13.87
N GLU A 208 3.26 4.39 13.88
CA GLU A 208 4.07 4.09 15.05
C GLU A 208 3.46 4.78 16.27
N PHE A 209 3.45 4.05 17.40
CA PHE A 209 2.87 4.42 18.70
C PHE A 209 1.41 4.04 18.98
N SER A 210 1.02 2.79 18.68
CA SER A 210 0.02 2.09 19.50
C SER A 210 0.64 0.90 20.24
N SER A 211 1.71 1.14 20.99
CA SER A 211 2.25 0.22 22.00
C SER A 211 2.23 0.86 23.38
N ARG A 212 1.04 1.26 23.85
CA ARG A 212 0.70 1.45 25.28
C ARG A 212 -0.81 1.65 25.43
N HIS A 213 -1.44 0.73 26.18
CA HIS A 213 -2.85 0.63 26.55
C HIS A 213 -3.73 -0.30 25.71
N LEU A 214 -3.44 -1.59 25.81
CA LEU A 214 -4.49 -2.55 26.20
C LEU A 214 -4.05 -3.13 27.56
N VAL A 215 -4.76 -2.70 28.60
CA VAL A 215 -4.79 -3.31 29.93
C VAL A 215 -5.64 -4.58 29.83
#